data_AF-D9SLM3-F1
#
_entry.id   AF-D9SLM3-F1
#
_cell.length_a   1.000
_cell.length_b   1.000
_cell.length_c   1.000
_cell.angle_alpha   90.00
_cell.angle_beta   90.00
_cell.angle_gamma   90.00
#
_symmetry.space_group_name_H-M   'P 1'
#
loop_
_entity.id
_entity.type
_entity.pdbx_description
1 polymer ?
#
loop_
_entity_poly.entity_id
_entity_poly.type
_entity_poly.pdbx_seq_one_letter_code
_entity_poly.pdbx_strand_id
1 'polypeptide(L)'
;MHENNGLTGKTINVKHKHGHTDAYPWNGIAVPVLITEEHTNFYVGTVLPHHAPGGFGISQPYNVTLDKHDLKVGNLIIVGGK
;
A
#
# COMPACT_ATOMS: atom_id res chain seq x y z
N MET A 1 -6.08 -16.05 -13.40
CA MET A 1 -4.64 -15.97 -13.07
C MET A 1 -4.28 -14.50 -12.97
N HIS A 2 -3.78 -14.07 -11.84
CA HIS A 2 -3.32 -12.70 -11.65
C HIS A 2 -1.87 -12.61 -12.12
N GLU A 3 -1.61 -11.63 -12.98
CA GLU A 3 -0.28 -11.37 -13.53
C GLU A 3 0.66 -10.89 -12.42
N ASN A 4 1.94 -11.23 -12.59
CA ASN A 4 3.03 -10.77 -11.76
C ASN A 4 3.49 -9.42 -12.32
N ASN A 5 3.24 -8.33 -11.60
CA ASN A 5 3.43 -6.96 -12.06
C ASN A 5 4.89 -6.48 -11.92
N GLY A 6 5.77 -7.33 -11.42
CA GLY A 6 7.20 -7.04 -11.29
C GLY A 6 7.46 -5.88 -10.34
N LEU A 7 6.67 -5.81 -9.25
CA LEU A 7 6.76 -4.77 -8.25
C LEU A 7 7.70 -5.12 -7.10
N THR A 8 8.12 -6.38 -6.97
CA THR A 8 9.10 -6.83 -5.99
C THR A 8 10.37 -5.96 -6.02
N GLY A 9 10.80 -5.48 -4.86
CA GLY A 9 11.93 -4.57 -4.67
C GLY A 9 11.61 -3.09 -4.92
N LYS A 10 10.41 -2.75 -5.36
CA LYS A 10 10.00 -1.36 -5.62
C LYS A 10 9.23 -0.77 -4.46
N THR A 11 9.43 0.54 -4.23
CA THR A 11 8.59 1.32 -3.33
C THR A 11 7.46 1.96 -4.12
N ILE A 12 6.23 1.59 -3.79
CA ILE A 12 5.02 2.13 -4.40
C ILE A 12 4.24 2.94 -3.37
N ASN A 13 3.45 3.92 -3.80
CA ASN A 13 2.52 4.62 -2.93
C ASN A 13 1.13 4.00 -3.06
N VAL A 14 0.56 3.54 -1.95
CA VAL A 14 -0.73 2.86 -1.90
C VAL A 14 -1.73 3.69 -1.11
N LYS A 15 -2.97 3.78 -1.58
CA LYS A 15 -4.05 4.55 -0.94
C LYS A 15 -5.38 3.82 -1.08
N HIS A 16 -6.29 3.99 -0.11
CA HIS A 16 -7.69 3.62 -0.28
C HIS A 16 -8.43 4.59 -1.20
N LYS A 17 -9.09 4.08 -2.25
CA LYS A 17 -9.76 4.92 -3.28
C LYS A 17 -10.86 5.78 -2.71
N HIS A 18 -11.64 5.27 -1.76
CA HIS A 18 -12.83 5.97 -1.27
C HIS A 18 -12.55 7.17 -0.37
N GLY A 19 -11.28 7.47 -0.04
CA GLY A 19 -10.89 8.71 0.64
C GLY A 19 -11.42 8.83 2.07
N HIS A 20 -10.55 9.26 3.00
CA HIS A 20 -10.83 9.24 4.45
C HIS A 20 -11.24 7.87 4.99
N THR A 21 -10.27 6.95 4.99
CA THR A 21 -10.27 5.88 5.97
C THR A 21 -9.60 6.40 7.23
N ASP A 22 -10.26 6.27 8.38
CA ASP A 22 -9.63 6.38 9.71
C ASP A 22 -8.74 5.16 10.03
N ALA A 23 -8.72 4.18 9.12
CA ALA A 23 -7.81 3.04 9.16
C ALA A 23 -6.36 3.52 9.20
N TYR A 24 -5.76 3.41 10.38
CA TYR A 24 -4.34 3.59 10.59
C TYR A 24 -3.54 2.57 9.75
N PRO A 25 -2.44 2.97 9.10
CA PRO A 25 -1.83 4.31 9.04
C PRO A 25 -2.27 5.13 7.81
N TRP A 26 -3.19 4.61 7.01
CA TRP A 26 -3.53 5.12 5.69
C TRP A 26 -4.12 6.53 5.75
N ASN A 27 -4.97 6.82 6.75
CA ASN A 27 -5.51 8.16 7.05
C ASN A 27 -5.94 8.99 5.81
N GLY A 28 -6.45 8.33 4.77
CA GLY A 28 -6.82 8.96 3.49
C GLY A 28 -5.67 9.49 2.60
N ILE A 29 -4.41 9.27 2.98
CA ILE A 29 -3.22 9.61 2.20
C ILE A 29 -2.68 8.39 1.44
N ALA A 30 -1.76 8.65 0.51
CA ALA A 30 -0.96 7.60 -0.10
C ALA A 30 0.25 7.32 0.79
N VAL A 31 0.43 6.07 1.19
CA VAL A 31 1.52 5.64 2.07
C VAL A 31 2.56 4.86 1.25
N PRO A 32 3.86 5.08 1.51
CA PRO A 32 4.92 4.34 0.82
C PRO A 32 4.98 2.88 1.33
N VAL A 33 4.99 1.93 0.41
CA VAL A 33 5.09 0.49 0.67
C VAL A 33 6.20 -0.09 -0.21
N LEU A 34 7.23 -0.66 0.41
CA LEU A 34 8.23 -1.48 -0.26
C LEU A 34 7.63 -2.87 -0.49
N ILE A 35 7.47 -3.30 -1.75
CA ILE A 35 6.99 -4.65 -2.05
C ILE A 35 8.15 -5.63 -1.93
N THR A 36 8.04 -6.58 -1.01
CA THR A 36 9.09 -7.57 -0.73
C THR A 36 8.84 -8.88 -1.45
N GLU A 37 7.57 -9.25 -1.64
CA GLU A 37 7.18 -10.46 -2.36
C GLU A 37 5.88 -10.22 -3.14
N GLU A 38 5.76 -10.93 -4.25
CA GLU A 38 4.58 -10.89 -5.09
C GLU A 38 4.04 -12.31 -5.30
N HIS A 39 2.80 -12.55 -4.85
CA HIS A 39 2.10 -13.81 -5.03
C HIS A 39 0.95 -13.65 -6.03
N THR A 40 0.28 -14.76 -6.33
CA THR A 40 -0.86 -14.75 -7.25
C THR A 40 -1.96 -13.80 -6.74
N ASN A 41 -2.34 -13.84 -5.47
CA ASN A 41 -3.52 -13.09 -5.01
C ASN A 41 -3.20 -11.83 -4.20
N PHE A 42 -1.96 -11.66 -3.74
CA PHE A 42 -1.59 -10.54 -2.89
C PHE A 42 -0.13 -10.14 -3.08
N TYR A 43 0.18 -8.93 -2.67
CA TYR A 43 1.55 -8.48 -2.42
C TYR A 43 1.86 -8.58 -0.95
N VAL A 44 3.09 -8.95 -0.63
CA VAL A 44 3.67 -8.73 0.69
C VAL A 44 4.58 -7.53 0.58
N GLY A 45 4.49 -6.62 1.54
CA GLY A 45 5.37 -5.48 1.60
C GLY A 45 5.57 -4.94 3.00
N THR A 46 6.35 -3.89 3.07
CA THR A 46 6.66 -3.16 4.29
C THR A 46 6.22 -1.72 4.11
N VAL A 47 5.28 -1.26 4.92
CA VAL A 47 4.94 0.16 4.97
C VAL A 47 6.10 0.92 5.60
N LEU A 48 6.59 1.93 4.91
CA LEU A 48 7.73 2.72 5.35
C LEU A 48 7.28 3.88 6.24
N PRO A 49 8.17 4.37 7.13
CA PRO A 49 7.90 5.57 7.93
C PRO A 49 7.42 6.75 7.08
N HIS A 50 6.34 7.38 7.53
CA HIS A 50 5.73 8.51 6.84
C HIS A 50 4.96 9.38 7.82
N HIS A 51 4.75 10.64 7.42
CA HIS A 51 3.93 11.59 8.16
C HIS A 51 2.50 11.62 7.58
N ALA A 52 1.50 11.75 8.45
CA ALA A 52 0.09 11.91 8.06
C ALA A 52 -0.40 13.31 8.49
N PRO A 53 -0.78 14.22 7.55
CA PRO A 53 -1.11 15.61 7.86
C PRO A 53 -2.28 15.83 8.85
N GLY A 54 -3.12 14.82 9.06
CA GLY A 54 -4.30 14.89 9.94
C GLY A 54 -4.37 13.79 11.01
N GLY A 55 -3.28 13.08 11.28
CA GLY A 55 -3.29 11.95 12.23
C GLY A 55 -1.90 11.44 12.59
N PHE A 56 -1.83 10.25 13.18
CA PHE A 56 -0.56 9.59 13.49
C PHE A 56 0.02 8.94 12.23
N GLY A 57 1.18 9.44 11.80
CA GLY A 57 2.06 8.68 10.91
C GLY A 57 2.78 7.57 11.66
N ILE A 58 3.58 6.77 10.96
CA ILE A 58 4.37 5.69 11.57
C ILE A 58 5.84 6.09 11.61
N SER A 59 6.50 5.83 12.73
CA SER A 59 7.95 6.02 12.88
C SER A 59 8.76 4.75 12.64
N GLN A 60 8.09 3.58 12.70
CA GLN A 60 8.70 2.27 12.50
C GLN A 60 8.02 1.57 11.32
N PRO A 61 8.78 0.89 10.47
CA PRO A 61 8.21 0.09 9.40
C PRO A 61 7.39 -1.09 9.96
N TYR A 62 6.35 -1.50 9.25
CA TYR A 62 5.61 -2.72 9.58
C TYR A 62 5.18 -3.47 8.31
N ASN A 63 5.00 -4.78 8.46
CA ASN A 63 4.64 -5.65 7.34
C ASN A 63 3.15 -5.55 7.02
N VAL A 64 2.83 -5.56 5.73
CA VAL A 64 1.47 -5.49 5.23
C VAL A 64 1.27 -6.48 4.09
N THR A 65 0.04 -6.97 3.99
CA THR A 65 -0.42 -7.74 2.84
C THR A 65 -1.45 -6.89 2.08
N LEU A 66 -1.29 -6.77 0.76
CA LEU A 66 -2.21 -6.03 -0.10
C LEU A 66 -2.90 -7.00 -1.04
N ASP A 67 -4.22 -7.14 -0.92
CA ASP A 67 -5.01 -8.00 -1.79
C ASP A 67 -5.07 -7.41 -3.22
N LYS A 68 -4.70 -8.20 -4.23
CA LYS A 68 -4.80 -7.81 -5.64
C LYS A 68 -6.24 -7.65 -6.09
N HIS A 69 -7.19 -8.32 -5.43
CA HIS A 69 -8.61 -8.11 -5.65
C HIS A 69 -9.01 -6.68 -5.28
N ASP A 70 -8.54 -6.16 -4.15
CA ASP A 70 -8.82 -4.77 -3.73
C ASP A 70 -8.28 -3.75 -4.71
N LEU A 71 -7.11 -4.00 -5.30
CA LEU A 71 -6.59 -3.17 -6.39
C LEU A 71 -7.47 -3.24 -7.64
N LYS A 72 -7.96 -4.43 -7.99
CA LYS A 72 -8.80 -4.67 -9.18
C LYS A 72 -10.18 -4.02 -9.08
N VAL A 73 -10.86 -4.17 -7.94
CA VAL A 73 -12.17 -3.52 -7.71
C VAL A 73 -12.03 -2.05 -7.33
N GLY A 74 -10.79 -1.58 -7.15
CA GLY A 74 -10.46 -0.20 -6.84
C GLY A 74 -10.75 0.16 -5.38
N ASN A 75 -10.74 -0.78 -4.45
CA ASN A 75 -10.70 -0.43 -3.02
C ASN A 75 -9.36 0.19 -2.64
N LEU A 76 -8.27 -0.35 -3.22
CA LEU A 76 -6.92 0.17 -3.14
C LEU A 76 -6.49 0.72 -4.50
N ILE A 77 -5.64 1.73 -4.50
CA ILE A 77 -5.03 2.30 -5.70
C ILE A 77 -3.53 2.48 -5.48
N ILE A 78 -2.75 2.26 -6.54
CA ILE A 78 -1.32 2.59 -6.60
C ILE A 78 -1.19 3.94 -7.28
N VAL A 79 -0.64 4.93 -6.60
CA VAL A 79 -0.61 6.33 -7.05
C VAL A 79 0.73 6.69 -7.71
N GLY A 80 1.50 5.69 -8.14
CA GLY A 80 2.86 5.80 -8.66
C GLY A 80 3.91 5.19 -7.72
N GLY A 81 5.08 4.86 -8.28
CA GLY A 81 6.24 4.31 -7.57
C GLY A 81 7.50 5.10 -7.88
N LYS A 82 8.40 5.20 -6.90
CA LYS A 82 9.67 5.91 -7.01
C LYS A 82 10.77 4.96 -7.48
#